data_AF-A0A4P5TKF9-F1
#
_entry.id   AF-A0A4P5TKF9-F1
#
_cell.length_a   1.000
_cell.length_b   1.000
_cell.length_c   1.000
_cell.angle_alpha   90.00
_cell.angle_beta   90.00
_cell.angle_gamma   90.00
#
_symmetry.space_group_name_H-M   'P 1'
#
loop_
_entity.id
_entity.type
_entity.pdbx_description
1 polymer ?
#
loop_
_entity_poly.entity_id
_entity_poly.type
_entity_poly.pdbx_seq_one_letter_code
_entity_poly.pdbx_strand_id
1 'polypeptide(L)'
;MYEYDFGDGWDHHLELVDISTHTFDDALPKIIGGEYACPPEDCGGTYGYRGLKEVLMSPKHPEYKSTKVWVGPKFDPMVCDFNSIQQGLGKLKRLIDKYEKGFY
;
A
#
# COMPACT_ATOMS: atom_id res chain seq x y z
N MET A 1 5.31 -15.44 -3.50
CA MET A 1 5.20 -14.90 -2.13
C MET A 1 6.39 -13.99 -1.92
N TYR A 2 6.16 -12.77 -1.42
CA TYR A 2 7.19 -11.78 -1.16
C TYR A 2 7.04 -11.28 0.28
N GLU A 3 8.09 -11.42 1.08
CA GLU A 3 8.13 -10.90 2.44
C GLU A 3 8.76 -9.50 2.45
N TYR A 4 8.12 -8.56 3.13
CA TYR A 4 8.58 -7.19 3.31
C TYR A 4 8.64 -6.85 4.80
N ASP A 5 9.67 -6.09 5.18
CA ASP A 5 9.96 -5.70 6.56
C ASP A 5 10.04 -6.89 7.54
N PHE A 6 11.24 -7.39 7.79
CA PHE A 6 11.46 -8.50 8.72
C PHE A 6 11.10 -8.18 10.19
N GLY A 7 10.82 -6.92 10.53
CA GLY A 7 10.27 -6.55 11.83
C GLY A 7 8.80 -6.92 11.93
N ASP A 8 7.98 -6.34 11.04
CA ASP A 8 6.52 -6.52 11.03
C ASP A 8 6.06 -7.82 10.33
N GLY A 9 6.89 -8.39 9.45
CA GLY A 9 6.66 -9.66 8.76
C GLY A 9 5.51 -9.62 7.75
N TRP A 10 5.54 -8.68 6.80
CA TRP A 10 4.48 -8.55 5.79
C TRP A 10 4.61 -9.57 4.67
N ASP A 11 3.64 -10.48 4.58
CA ASP A 11 3.54 -11.44 3.50
C ASP A 11 2.66 -10.93 2.35
N HIS A 12 3.27 -10.65 1.20
CA HIS A 12 2.57 -10.30 -0.03
C HIS A 12 2.40 -11.53 -0.93
N HIS A 13 1.13 -11.86 -1.22
CA HIS A 13 0.77 -12.82 -2.24
C HIS A 13 0.79 -12.15 -3.62
N LEU A 14 1.57 -12.71 -4.55
CA LEU A 14 1.69 -12.23 -5.92
C LEU A 14 1.25 -13.34 -6.85
N GLU A 15 0.23 -13.07 -7.66
CA GLU A 15 -0.34 -14.01 -8.62
C GLU A 15 -0.35 -13.35 -10.01
N LEU A 16 0.17 -14.07 -11.00
CA LEU A 16 0.05 -13.66 -12.41
C LEU A 16 -1.32 -14.08 -12.93
N VAL A 17 -2.23 -13.11 -13.03
CA VAL A 17 -3.62 -13.35 -13.42
C VAL A 17 -3.84 -13.38 -14.93
N ASP A 18 -3.05 -12.62 -15.70
CA ASP A 18 -3.15 -12.55 -17.16
C ASP A 18 -1.83 -12.08 -17.78
N ILE A 19 -1.56 -12.50 -19.01
CA ILE A 19 -0.46 -11.98 -19.85
C ILE A 19 -1.10 -11.41 -21.12
N SER A 20 -1.24 -10.09 -21.14
CA SER A 20 -1.76 -9.39 -22.30
C SER A 20 -0.65 -9.09 -23.31
N THR A 21 -0.94 -9.35 -24.59
CA THR A 21 -0.09 -8.95 -25.72
C THR A 21 -0.45 -7.56 -26.27
N HIS A 22 -1.44 -6.88 -25.68
CA HIS A 22 -1.76 -5.51 -26.06
C HIS A 22 -0.61 -4.57 -25.75
N THR A 23 -0.26 -3.74 -26.73
CA THR A 23 0.51 -2.52 -26.49
C THR A 23 -0.38 -1.55 -25.70
N PHE A 24 0.01 -1.28 -24.46
CA PHE A 24 -0.63 -0.24 -23.67
C PHE A 24 -0.18 1.12 -24.19
N ASP A 25 -1.13 1.93 -24.66
CA ASP A 25 -0.87 3.34 -25.00
C ASP A 25 -0.56 4.18 -23.74
N ASP A 26 -1.03 3.72 -22.59
CA ASP A 26 -0.81 4.33 -21.28
C ASP A 26 0.55 3.97 -20.67
N ALA A 27 1.12 4.90 -19.90
CA ALA A 27 2.34 4.66 -19.15
C ALA A 27 2.10 3.64 -18.00
N LEU A 28 2.81 2.51 -18.05
CA LEU A 28 2.90 1.55 -16.95
C LEU A 28 3.97 1.94 -15.90
N PRO A 29 3.86 1.46 -14.65
CA PRO A 29 2.76 0.65 -14.10
C PRO A 29 1.51 1.47 -13.74
N LYS A 30 0.33 0.83 -13.84
CA LYS A 30 -0.99 1.44 -13.56
C LYS A 30 -1.73 0.64 -12.51
N ILE A 31 -2.35 1.33 -11.55
CA ILE A 31 -3.28 0.68 -10.62
C ILE A 31 -4.66 0.57 -11.26
N ILE A 32 -5.20 -0.64 -11.31
CA ILE A 32 -6.49 -0.94 -11.94
C ILE A 32 -7.60 -1.26 -10.93
N GLY A 33 -7.22 -1.49 -9.67
CA GLY A 33 -8.13 -1.85 -8.59
C GLY A 33 -7.39 -2.01 -7.27
N GLY A 34 -8.14 -2.05 -6.18
CA GLY A 34 -7.63 -2.10 -4.81
C GLY A 34 -8.74 -1.82 -3.82
N GLU A 35 -8.58 -2.33 -2.61
CA GLU A 35 -9.51 -2.15 -1.50
C GLU A 35 -8.75 -1.82 -0.23
N TYR A 36 -9.36 -1.01 0.62
CA TYR A 36 -8.80 -0.56 1.91
C TYR A 36 -7.48 0.23 1.77
N ALA A 37 -7.05 0.86 2.86
CA ALA A 37 -5.73 1.47 2.89
C ALA A 37 -4.65 0.41 3.12
N CYS A 38 -3.45 0.66 2.60
CA CYS A 38 -2.26 -0.09 3.01
C CYS A 38 -2.01 0.11 4.51
N PRO A 39 -1.50 -0.91 5.22
CA PRO A 39 -1.05 -0.75 6.59
C PRO A 39 -0.02 0.38 6.69
N PRO A 40 -0.07 1.24 7.73
CA PRO A 40 1.03 2.13 8.05
C PRO A 40 2.31 1.32 8.35
N GLU A 41 3.48 1.84 7.98
CA GLU A 41 4.77 1.27 8.40
C GLU A 41 4.85 1.21 9.93
N ASP A 42 5.58 0.22 10.46
CA ASP A 42 5.80 0.00 11.89
C ASP A 42 4.50 -0.11 12.72
N CYS A 43 3.40 -0.60 12.12
CA CYS A 43 2.15 -0.77 12.84
C CYS A 43 2.05 -2.10 13.61
N GLY A 44 3.08 -2.95 13.55
CA GLY A 44 3.14 -4.23 14.26
C GLY A 44 2.57 -5.38 13.44
N GLY A 45 2.78 -5.34 12.13
CA GLY A 45 2.38 -6.40 11.20
C GLY A 45 0.86 -6.59 11.10
N THR A 46 0.46 -7.74 10.60
CA THR A 46 -0.96 -8.05 10.31
C THR A 46 -1.86 -7.90 11.54
N TYR A 47 -1.38 -8.31 12.72
CA TYR A 47 -2.13 -8.20 13.97
C TYR A 47 -2.26 -6.75 14.44
N GLY A 48 -1.17 -5.98 14.37
CA GLY A 48 -1.18 -4.58 14.74
C GLY A 48 -2.10 -3.75 13.83
N TYR A 49 -2.06 -4.00 12.52
CA TYR A 49 -2.98 -3.35 11.59
C TYR A 49 -4.44 -3.71 11.84
N ARG A 50 -4.74 -4.97 12.15
CA ARG A 50 -6.10 -5.38 12.50
C ARG A 50 -6.61 -4.63 13.73
N GLY A 51 -5.82 -4.59 14.82
CA GLY A 51 -6.19 -3.86 16.03
C GLY A 51 -6.38 -2.37 15.75
N LEU A 52 -5.51 -1.78 14.94
CA LEU A 52 -5.64 -0.40 14.49
C LEU A 52 -6.95 -0.13 13.75
N LYS A 53 -7.37 -1.03 12.84
CA LYS A 53 -8.67 -0.93 12.17
C LYS A 53 -9.82 -0.98 13.16
N GLU A 54 -9.77 -1.90 14.13
CA GLU A 54 -10.80 -2.06 15.16
C GLU A 54 -10.95 -0.77 15.99
N VAL A 55 -9.84 -0.16 16.40
CA VAL A 55 -9.83 1.12 17.12
C VAL A 55 -10.41 2.24 16.24
N LEU A 56 -9.94 2.38 15.00
CA LEU A 56 -10.36 3.47 14.11
C LEU A 56 -11.81 3.34 13.61
N MET A 57 -12.39 2.14 13.63
CA MET A 57 -13.82 1.94 13.34
C MET A 57 -14.73 2.32 14.51
N SER A 58 -14.19 2.55 15.71
CA SER A 58 -14.97 2.87 16.90
C SER A 58 -14.57 4.24 17.47
N PRO A 59 -15.25 5.33 17.08
CA PRO A 59 -14.98 6.68 17.60
C PRO A 59 -15.10 6.83 19.12
N LYS A 60 -15.78 5.88 19.79
CA LYS A 60 -15.91 5.82 21.25
C LYS A 60 -14.80 4.99 21.92
N HIS A 61 -13.94 4.33 21.16
CA HIS A 61 -12.84 3.56 21.70
C HIS A 61 -11.91 4.48 22.51
N PRO A 62 -11.46 4.08 23.71
CA PRO A 62 -10.58 4.90 24.54
C PRO A 62 -9.32 5.38 23.80
N GLU A 63 -8.78 4.54 22.92
CA GLU A 63 -7.56 4.82 22.14
C GLU A 63 -7.83 5.53 20.81
N TYR A 64 -9.08 5.78 20.42
CA TYR A 64 -9.42 6.35 19.10
C TYR A 64 -8.63 7.62 18.79
N LYS A 65 -8.59 8.55 19.75
CA LYS A 65 -7.91 9.84 19.57
C LYS A 65 -6.40 9.68 19.41
N SER A 66 -5.76 8.88 20.26
CA SER A 66 -4.31 8.64 20.20
C SER A 66 -3.93 7.93 18.90
N THR A 67 -4.69 6.91 18.50
CA THR A 67 -4.46 6.19 17.25
C THR A 67 -4.65 7.13 16.06
N LYS A 68 -5.67 7.99 16.06
CA LYS A 68 -5.91 8.94 14.96
C LYS A 68 -4.82 10.00 14.82
N VAL A 69 -4.24 10.44 15.93
CA VAL A 69 -3.06 11.32 15.93
C VAL A 69 -1.85 10.60 15.34
N TRP A 70 -1.63 9.33 15.72
CA TRP A 70 -0.50 8.53 15.25
C TRP A 70 -0.56 8.25 13.74
N VAL A 71 -1.68 7.73 13.21
CA VAL A 71 -1.85 7.47 11.76
C VAL A 71 -1.97 8.75 10.92
N GLY A 72 -2.24 9.87 11.57
CA GLY A 72 -2.48 11.14 10.93
C GLY A 72 -3.92 11.36 10.44
N PRO A 73 -4.28 12.62 10.15
CA PRO A 73 -5.67 13.03 9.93
C PRO A 73 -6.27 12.50 8.63
N LYS A 74 -5.43 12.20 7.63
CA LYS A 74 -5.85 11.75 6.29
C LYS A 74 -6.01 10.24 6.17
N PHE A 75 -5.48 9.46 7.10
CA PHE A 75 -5.51 8.01 7.01
C PHE A 75 -6.91 7.48 7.31
N ASP A 76 -7.51 6.75 6.38
CA ASP A 76 -8.76 6.02 6.59
C ASP A 76 -8.53 4.55 6.18
N PRO A 77 -8.60 3.59 7.12
CA PRO A 77 -8.36 2.18 6.81
C PRO A 77 -9.36 1.59 5.81
N MET A 78 -10.49 2.26 5.57
CA MET A 78 -11.53 1.81 4.64
C MET A 78 -11.40 2.37 3.24
N VAL A 79 -10.44 3.26 2.99
CA VAL A 79 -10.29 3.95 1.71
C VAL A 79 -9.00 3.54 1.02
N CYS A 80 -9.13 3.00 -0.19
CA CYS A 80 -7.99 2.85 -1.10
C CYS A 80 -7.78 4.17 -1.86
N ASP A 81 -6.73 4.91 -1.53
CA ASP A 81 -6.41 6.18 -2.20
C ASP A 81 -5.64 5.94 -3.51
N PHE A 82 -6.38 5.68 -4.59
CA PHE A 82 -5.82 5.47 -5.93
C PHE A 82 -4.97 6.65 -6.43
N ASN A 83 -5.30 7.88 -6.05
CA ASN A 83 -4.55 9.05 -6.49
C ASN A 83 -3.15 9.05 -5.89
N SER A 84 -3.06 8.82 -4.58
CA SER A 84 -1.76 8.74 -3.89
C SER A 84 -0.94 7.55 -4.39
N ILE A 85 -1.56 6.40 -4.62
CA ILE A 85 -0.87 5.20 -5.14
C ILE A 85 -0.35 5.45 -6.56
N GLN A 86 -1.18 5.98 -7.47
CA GLN A 86 -0.79 6.23 -8.86
C GLN A 86 0.33 7.28 -8.95
N GLN A 87 0.33 8.29 -8.07
CA GLN A 87 1.45 9.24 -7.95
C GLN A 87 2.75 8.55 -7.50
N GLY A 88 2.67 7.61 -6.55
CA GLY A 88 3.80 6.79 -6.12
C GLY A 88 4.38 5.94 -7.25
N LEU A 89 3.50 5.27 -8.01
CA LEU A 89 3.88 4.47 -9.19
C LEU A 89 4.60 5.30 -10.26
N GLY A 90 4.21 6.56 -10.45
CA GLY A 90 4.90 7.48 -11.36
C GLY A 90 6.38 7.69 -11.00
N LYS A 91 6.74 7.62 -9.70
CA LYS A 91 8.14 7.65 -9.25
C LYS A 91 8.84 6.32 -9.51
N LEU A 92 8.15 5.20 -9.33
CA LEU A 92 8.68 3.86 -9.57
C LEU A 92 9.05 3.66 -11.05
N LYS A 93 8.27 4.19 -11.99
CA LYS A 93 8.60 4.16 -13.42
C LYS A 93 10.04 4.64 -13.69
N ARG A 94 10.47 5.73 -13.02
CA ARG A 94 11.84 6.25 -13.15
C ARG A 94 12.90 5.28 -12.63
N LEU A 95 12.58 4.53 -11.57
CA LEU A 95 13.48 3.51 -11.01
C LEU A 95 13.57 2.28 -11.92
N ILE A 96 12.43 1.84 -12.48
CA ILE A 96 12.39 0.76 -13.47
C ILE A 96 13.19 1.15 -14.70
N ASP A 97 12.95 2.33 -15.27
CA ASP A 97 13.71 2.84 -16.42
C ASP A 97 15.21 2.88 -16.14
N LYS A 98 15.61 3.26 -14.93
CA LYS A 98 17.03 3.27 -14.51
C LYS A 98 17.60 1.85 -14.42
N TYR A 99 16.83 0.90 -13.88
CA TYR A 99 17.24 -0.49 -13.75
C TYR A 99 17.36 -1.17 -15.12
N GLU A 100 16.37 -0.98 -16.00
CA GLU A 100 16.33 -1.56 -17.35
C GLU A 100 17.40 -0.97 -18.27
N LYS A 101 17.70 0.32 -18.13
CA LYS A 101 18.83 0.96 -18.83
C LYS A 101 20.18 0.49 -18.33
N GLY A 102 20.25 -0.37 -17.32
CA GLY A 102 21.51 -0.87 -16.79
C GLY A 102 22.19 0.14 -15.88
N PHE A 103 22.66 -0.36 -14.74
CA PHE A 103 23.72 0.31 -13.98
C PHE A 103 24.98 0.29 -14.85
N TYR A 104 25.21 1.34 -15.63
CA TYR A 104 26.53 1.67 -16.17
C TYR A 104 27.30 2.49 -15.15
#